data_AF-A0A8C0KNI4-F1
#
_entry.id   AF-A0A8C0KNI4-F1
#
_cell.length_a   1.000
_cell.length_b   1.000
_cell.length_c   1.000
_cell.angle_alpha   90.00
_cell.angle_beta   90.00
_cell.angle_gamma   90.00
#
_symmetry.space_group_name_H-M   'P 1'
#
loop_
_entity.id
_entity.type
_entity.pdbx_description
1 polymer ?
#
loop_
_entity_poly.entity_id
_entity_poly.type
_entity_poly.pdbx_seq_one_letter_code
_entity_poly.pdbx_strand_id
1 'polypeptide(L)'
;PLLIPNHLFHHPCDLAFFSLCRYGTYTHGIFRKLGIPGPTPLPFVGTALGYRNGFYVFDMKCFSKYGRMWGFYDGRQPVLAITDPDMIKTVLVKECYSVFTNRRTLGPVGFMKSAISLSEDEEWKRIRTLLSPTFTTGKLKEVRKEEDF
;
A
#
# COMPACT_ATOMS: atom_id res chain seq x y z
N PRO A 1 -22.97 13.36 0.96
CA PRO A 1 -24.43 13.36 1.22
C PRO A 1 -25.18 13.01 -0.08
N LEU A 2 -25.36 11.71 -0.34
CA LEU A 2 -26.29 11.24 -1.37
C LEU A 2 -27.64 11.05 -0.65
N LEU A 3 -28.54 12.01 -0.82
CA LEU A 3 -29.95 11.87 -0.43
C LEU A 3 -30.59 10.88 -1.41
N ILE A 4 -30.83 9.65 -0.96
CA ILE A 4 -31.61 8.65 -1.69
C ILE A 4 -33.01 8.64 -1.07
N PRO A 5 -34.11 8.75 -1.85
CA PRO A 5 -35.45 8.92 -1.31
C PRO A 5 -35.87 7.71 -0.46
N ASN A 6 -36.54 7.97 0.66
CA ASN A 6 -37.03 6.98 1.63
C ASN A 6 -38.11 6.00 1.08
N HIS A 7 -38.39 6.02 -0.22
CA HIS A 7 -39.46 5.24 -0.84
C HIS A 7 -39.00 3.92 -1.49
N LEU A 8 -37.72 3.55 -1.34
CA LEU A 8 -37.09 2.41 -2.04
C LEU A 8 -36.74 1.22 -1.12
N PHE A 9 -37.50 0.99 -0.04
CA PHE A 9 -37.26 -0.13 0.88
C PHE A 9 -38.50 -1.01 1.00
N HIS A 10 -38.85 -1.73 -0.07
CA HIS A 10 -39.99 -2.66 -0.07
C HIS A 10 -39.58 -4.15 -0.05
N HIS A 11 -38.34 -4.50 -0.42
CA HIS A 11 -37.86 -5.88 -0.41
C HIS A 11 -36.59 -6.08 0.44
N PRO A 12 -36.46 -7.21 1.16
CA PRO A 12 -35.26 -7.53 1.94
C PRO A 12 -33.98 -7.60 1.08
N CYS A 13 -34.11 -7.86 -0.22
CA CYS A 13 -33.00 -7.81 -1.18
C CYS A 13 -32.43 -6.39 -1.36
N ASP A 14 -33.26 -5.35 -1.32
CA ASP A 14 -32.82 -3.96 -1.48
C ASP A 14 -32.02 -3.50 -0.26
N LEU A 15 -32.44 -3.94 0.93
CA LEU A 15 -31.75 -3.66 2.19
C LEU A 15 -30.38 -4.38 2.24
N ALA A 16 -30.33 -5.62 1.76
CA ALA A 16 -29.08 -6.39 1.67
C ALA A 16 -28.09 -5.75 0.68
N PHE A 17 -28.56 -5.34 -0.50
CA PHE A 17 -27.75 -4.64 -1.48
C PHE A 17 -27.22 -3.30 -0.95
N PHE A 18 -28.08 -2.50 -0.30
CA PHE A 18 -27.68 -1.23 0.29
C PHE A 18 -26.64 -1.42 1.40
N SER A 19 -26.83 -2.41 2.26
CA SER A 19 -25.90 -2.77 3.33
C SER A 19 -24.55 -3.23 2.77
N LEU A 20 -24.56 -4.01 1.68
CA LEU A 20 -23.35 -4.47 1.00
C LEU A 20 -22.59 -3.30 0.35
N CYS A 21 -23.27 -2.40 -0.34
CA CYS A 21 -22.67 -1.19 -0.91
C CYS A 21 -22.12 -0.24 0.16
N ARG A 22 -22.83 -0.10 1.29
CA ARG A 22 -22.37 0.66 2.45
C ARG A 22 -21.11 0.07 3.05
N TYR A 23 -21.10 -1.25 3.24
CA TYR A 23 -19.92 -1.97 3.69
C TYR A 23 -18.75 -1.73 2.74
N GLY A 24 -18.94 -1.96 1.43
CA GLY A 24 -17.91 -1.81 0.40
C GLY A 24 -17.32 -0.41 0.26
N THR A 25 -18.07 0.64 0.60
CA THR A 25 -17.65 2.05 0.49
C THR A 25 -17.28 2.71 1.82
N TYR A 26 -17.38 1.99 2.94
CA TYR A 26 -17.18 2.56 4.28
C TYR A 26 -15.78 3.19 4.47
N THR A 27 -14.72 2.57 3.94
CA THR A 27 -13.33 3.05 4.10
C THR A 27 -12.95 4.17 3.12
N HIS A 28 -13.72 4.35 2.04
CA HIS A 28 -13.45 5.28 0.95
C HIS A 28 -13.62 6.77 1.31
N GLY A 29 -14.01 7.07 2.55
CA GLY A 29 -14.13 8.43 3.05
C GLY A 29 -12.88 9.00 3.72
N ILE A 30 -11.85 8.18 4.02
CA ILE A 30 -10.70 8.59 4.84
C ILE A 30 -9.94 9.77 4.21
N PHE A 31 -9.50 9.68 2.95
CA PHE A 31 -8.73 10.76 2.33
C PHE A 31 -9.55 12.03 2.14
N ARG A 32 -10.85 11.91 1.86
CA ARG A 32 -11.76 13.06 1.78
C ARG A 32 -11.89 13.78 3.12
N LYS A 33 -11.92 13.05 4.24
CA LYS A 33 -11.95 13.63 5.60
C LYS A 33 -10.64 14.32 5.96
N LEU A 34 -9.51 13.81 5.47
CA LEU A 34 -8.17 14.36 5.70
C LEU A 34 -7.80 15.51 4.74
N GLY A 35 -8.66 15.85 3.78
CA GLY A 35 -8.37 16.88 2.77
C GLY A 35 -7.32 16.46 1.74
N ILE A 36 -7.05 15.16 1.59
CA ILE A 36 -6.04 14.63 0.67
C ILE A 36 -6.70 14.36 -0.70
N PRO A 37 -6.17 14.92 -1.80
CA PRO A 37 -6.72 14.70 -3.14
C PRO A 37 -6.45 13.28 -3.63
N GLY A 38 -7.28 12.79 -4.55
CA GLY A 38 -7.08 11.45 -5.11
C GLY A 38 -8.19 11.00 -6.06
N PRO A 39 -7.98 9.90 -6.80
CA PRO A 39 -8.99 9.33 -7.67
C PRO A 39 -10.17 8.77 -6.86
N THR A 40 -11.39 8.99 -7.38
CA THR A 40 -12.61 8.46 -6.77
C THR A 40 -12.61 6.94 -6.79
N PRO A 41 -12.67 6.26 -5.63
CA PRO A 41 -12.71 4.81 -5.58
C PRO A 41 -14.09 4.26 -5.98
N LEU A 42 -14.09 3.12 -6.66
CA LEU A 42 -15.29 2.33 -6.94
C LEU A 42 -15.61 1.42 -5.76
N PRO A 43 -16.90 1.09 -5.51
CA PRO A 43 -17.28 0.11 -4.48
C PRO A 43 -16.51 -1.22 -4.66
N PHE A 44 -16.04 -1.79 -3.54
CA PHE A 44 -15.26 -3.05 -3.44
C PHE A 44 -13.88 -3.05 -4.08
N VAL A 45 -13.74 -2.59 -5.32
CA VAL A 45 -12.50 -2.65 -6.12
C VAL A 45 -11.57 -1.47 -5.81
N GLY A 46 -12.11 -0.37 -5.30
CA GLY A 46 -11.36 0.85 -5.04
C GLY A 46 -10.88 1.47 -6.35
N THR A 47 -9.59 1.76 -6.44
CA THR A 47 -8.95 2.39 -7.61
C THR A 47 -8.22 1.37 -8.49
N ALA A 48 -8.37 0.07 -8.23
CA ALA A 48 -7.60 -0.97 -8.91
C ALA A 48 -7.83 -1.05 -10.44
N LEU A 49 -8.97 -0.57 -10.95
CA LEU A 49 -9.19 -0.43 -12.40
C LEU A 49 -8.21 0.54 -13.06
N GLY A 50 -7.61 1.45 -12.29
CA GLY A 50 -6.54 2.34 -12.76
C GLY A 50 -5.28 1.60 -13.19
N TYR A 51 -5.05 0.38 -12.67
CA TYR A 51 -3.88 -0.44 -12.98
C TYR A 51 -3.94 -1.18 -14.31
N ARG A 52 -5.01 -1.02 -15.10
CA ARG A 52 -5.14 -1.67 -16.43
C ARG A 52 -3.96 -1.39 -17.36
N ASN A 53 -3.32 -0.22 -17.22
CA ASN A 53 -2.14 0.16 -18.00
C ASN A 53 -0.82 0.04 -17.19
N GLY A 54 -0.84 -0.67 -16.05
CA GLY A 54 0.27 -0.81 -15.11
C GLY A 54 0.29 0.24 -13.99
N PHE A 55 0.94 -0.11 -12.88
CA PHE A 55 1.09 0.75 -11.69
C PHE A 55 1.82 2.06 -12.00
N TYR A 56 2.95 1.98 -12.73
CA TYR A 56 3.75 3.16 -13.06
C TYR A 56 2.96 4.22 -13.83
N VAL A 57 2.18 3.80 -14.85
CA VAL A 57 1.35 4.71 -15.65
C VAL A 57 0.25 5.34 -14.78
N PHE A 58 -0.31 4.58 -13.85
CA PHE A 58 -1.29 5.08 -12.90
C PHE A 58 -0.69 6.13 -11.96
N ASP A 59 0.48 5.85 -11.38
CA ASP A 59 1.17 6.76 -10.46
C ASP A 59 1.56 8.06 -11.16
N MET A 60 2.11 7.98 -12.38
CA MET A 60 2.46 9.17 -13.17
C MET A 60 1.23 10.03 -13.48
N LYS A 61 0.09 9.41 -13.83
CA LYS A 61 -1.17 10.14 -14.05
C LYS A 61 -1.68 10.79 -12.77
N CYS A 62 -1.59 10.10 -11.64
CA CYS A 62 -2.00 10.63 -10.35
C CYS A 62 -1.10 11.78 -9.90
N PHE A 63 0.22 11.64 -10.03
CA PHE A 63 1.18 12.69 -9.73
C PHE A 63 0.92 13.94 -10.58
N SER A 64 0.71 13.77 -11.89
CA SER A 64 0.40 14.88 -12.79
C SER A 64 -0.91 15.59 -12.44
N LYS A 65 -1.92 14.86 -11.94
CA LYS A 65 -3.25 15.41 -11.66
C LYS A 65 -3.43 15.96 -10.25
N TYR A 66 -2.84 15.31 -9.25
CA TYR A 66 -3.06 15.62 -7.83
C TYR A 66 -1.82 16.21 -7.14
N GLY A 67 -0.66 16.17 -7.80
CA GLY A 67 0.57 16.78 -7.31
C GLY A 67 1.34 15.89 -6.34
N ARG A 68 1.95 16.51 -5.32
CA ARG A 68 2.98 15.89 -4.49
C ARG A 68 2.50 14.80 -3.53
N MET A 69 1.19 14.77 -3.24
CA MET A 69 0.58 13.80 -2.33
C MET A 69 -0.80 13.45 -2.86
N TRP A 70 -1.12 12.15 -2.91
CA TRP A 70 -2.46 11.69 -3.26
C TRP A 70 -2.83 10.41 -2.53
N GLY A 71 -4.11 10.23 -2.27
CA GLY A 71 -4.67 9.04 -1.64
C GLY A 71 -5.46 8.20 -2.64
N PHE A 72 -5.25 6.90 -2.64
CA PHE A 72 -6.01 5.95 -3.47
C PHE A 72 -6.33 4.68 -2.66
N TYR A 73 -7.12 3.76 -3.23
CA TYR A 73 -7.63 2.62 -2.48
C TYR A 73 -7.41 1.31 -3.23
N ASP A 74 -6.63 0.41 -2.64
CA ASP A 74 -6.52 -0.96 -3.15
C ASP A 74 -7.62 -1.82 -2.52
N GLY A 75 -8.73 -1.96 -3.27
CA GLY A 75 -9.96 -2.50 -2.74
C GLY A 75 -10.50 -1.63 -1.60
N ARG A 76 -10.34 -2.11 -0.37
CA ARG A 76 -10.73 -1.40 0.87
C ARG A 76 -9.56 -0.73 1.58
N GLN A 77 -8.32 -1.06 1.21
CA GLN A 77 -7.11 -0.59 1.90
C GLN A 77 -6.75 0.83 1.41
N PRO A 78 -6.71 1.84 2.30
CA PRO A 78 -6.22 3.17 1.94
C PRO A 78 -4.71 3.13 1.69
N VAL A 79 -4.26 3.76 0.61
CA VAL A 79 -2.85 3.91 0.27
C VAL A 79 -2.56 5.39 0.05
N LEU A 80 -1.57 5.91 0.77
CA LEU A 80 -1.11 7.29 0.66
C LEU A 80 0.20 7.31 -0.11
N ALA A 81 0.22 7.99 -1.25
CA ALA A 81 1.44 8.26 -2.00
C ALA A 81 2.02 9.62 -1.58
N ILE A 82 3.33 9.63 -1.35
CA ILE A 82 4.12 10.79 -0.97
C ILE A 82 5.32 10.93 -1.92
N THR A 83 5.60 12.16 -2.35
CA THR A 83 6.76 12.47 -3.22
C THR A 83 7.69 13.52 -2.62
N ASP A 84 7.34 14.05 -1.45
CA ASP A 84 8.17 15.00 -0.73
C ASP A 84 9.38 14.31 -0.08
N PRO A 85 10.63 14.76 -0.36
CA PRO A 85 11.83 14.10 0.14
C PRO A 85 11.92 14.07 1.67
N ASP A 86 11.45 15.09 2.37
CA ASP A 86 11.54 15.16 3.83
C ASP A 86 10.54 14.20 4.49
N MET A 87 9.34 14.08 3.92
CA MET A 87 8.38 13.05 4.34
C MET A 87 8.89 11.64 4.04
N ILE A 88 9.46 11.41 2.85
CA ILE A 88 10.03 10.11 2.47
C ILE A 88 11.17 9.73 3.44
N LYS A 89 12.08 10.66 3.74
CA LYS A 89 13.17 10.44 4.70
C LYS A 89 12.62 10.14 6.11
N THR A 90 11.54 10.79 6.51
CA THR A 90 10.92 10.55 7.80
C THR A 90 10.35 9.12 7.87
N VAL A 91 9.59 8.71 6.86
CA VAL A 91 8.97 7.38 6.78
C VAL A 91 10.01 6.25 6.64
N LEU A 92 10.98 6.41 5.73
CA LEU A 92 11.93 5.34 5.38
C LEU A 92 13.17 5.27 6.28
N VAL A 93 13.49 6.35 7.03
CA VAL A 93 14.71 6.41 7.86
C VAL A 93 14.37 6.67 9.31
N LYS A 94 13.76 7.83 9.62
CA LYS A 94 13.57 8.26 11.01
C LYS A 94 12.60 7.33 11.77
N GLU A 95 11.49 7.00 11.12
CA GLU A 95 10.39 6.24 11.71
C GLU A 95 10.31 4.79 11.20
N CYS A 96 11.38 4.31 10.57
CA CYS A 96 11.41 2.95 10.00
C CYS A 96 11.32 1.87 11.09
N TYR A 97 11.93 2.07 12.26
CA TYR A 97 11.93 1.06 13.33
C TYR A 97 10.80 1.24 14.35
N SER A 98 10.07 2.35 14.29
CA SER A 98 9.01 2.74 15.24
C SER A 98 7.62 2.51 14.65
N VAL A 99 7.34 3.05 13.46
CA VAL A 99 5.99 3.10 12.87
C VAL A 99 5.93 2.34 11.53
N PHE A 100 6.95 2.48 10.68
CA PHE A 100 6.95 1.98 9.31
C PHE A 100 7.90 0.79 9.11
N THR A 101 7.88 -0.17 10.03
CA THR A 101 8.77 -1.34 10.00
C THR A 101 8.42 -2.31 8.87
N ASN A 102 7.13 -2.53 8.64
CA ASN A 102 6.65 -3.66 7.85
C ASN A 102 6.20 -3.23 6.45
N ARG A 103 6.37 -4.15 5.50
CA ARG A 103 5.82 -4.02 4.14
C ARG A 103 4.38 -4.51 4.09
N ARG A 104 3.68 -4.17 3.01
CA ARG A 104 2.32 -4.64 2.78
C ARG A 104 2.27 -6.17 2.73
N THR A 105 1.32 -6.76 3.46
CA THR A 105 1.00 -8.18 3.38
C THR A 105 0.45 -8.55 2.00
N LEU A 106 1.10 -9.49 1.31
CA LEU A 106 0.74 -9.94 -0.04
C LEU A 106 -0.36 -11.03 -0.07
N GLY A 107 -0.96 -11.35 1.08
CA GLY A 107 -1.93 -12.43 1.25
C GLY A 107 -1.31 -13.72 1.80
N PRO A 108 -1.89 -14.89 1.52
CA PRO A 108 -1.42 -16.16 2.07
C PRO A 108 -0.09 -16.60 1.42
N VAL A 109 1.03 -16.32 2.09
CA VAL A 109 2.40 -16.60 1.60
C VAL A 109 3.00 -17.91 2.16
N GLY A 110 2.28 -18.64 3.02
CA GLY A 110 2.72 -19.92 3.57
C GLY A 110 4.06 -19.83 4.30
N PHE A 111 5.01 -20.69 3.93
CA PHE A 111 6.37 -20.72 4.51
C PHE A 111 7.22 -19.49 4.12
N MET A 112 6.89 -18.81 3.02
CA MET A 112 7.64 -17.62 2.56
C MET A 112 7.49 -16.43 3.51
N LYS A 113 6.60 -16.48 4.51
CA LYS A 113 6.48 -15.46 5.55
C LYS A 113 7.81 -15.16 6.27
N SER A 114 8.71 -16.14 6.36
CA SER A 114 10.04 -15.98 6.99
C SER A 114 11.11 -15.47 6.02
N ALA A 115 10.78 -15.15 4.77
CA ALA A 115 11.70 -14.48 3.86
C ALA A 115 11.94 -13.03 4.32
N ILE A 116 13.18 -12.51 4.21
CA ILE A 116 13.54 -11.14 4.64
C ILE A 116 12.68 -10.03 3.98
N SER A 117 12.10 -10.30 2.80
CA SER A 117 11.25 -9.34 2.10
C SER A 117 9.80 -9.31 2.60
N LEU A 118 9.39 -10.31 3.39
CA LEU A 118 8.02 -10.54 3.86
C LEU A 118 7.92 -10.66 5.38
N SER A 119 9.01 -10.95 6.09
CA SER A 119 9.04 -11.03 7.54
C SER A 119 8.76 -9.67 8.16
N GLU A 120 8.23 -9.69 9.38
CA GLU A 120 7.75 -8.51 10.09
C GLU A 120 8.54 -8.32 11.41
N ASP A 121 8.64 -7.06 11.84
CA ASP A 121 9.14 -6.63 13.15
C ASP A 121 10.50 -7.24 13.56
N GLU A 122 10.57 -7.89 14.73
CA GLU A 122 11.81 -8.45 15.28
C GLU A 122 12.36 -9.62 14.47
N GLU A 123 11.49 -10.40 13.81
CA GLU A 123 11.93 -11.49 12.92
C GLU A 123 12.69 -10.91 11.73
N TRP A 124 12.17 -9.84 11.13
CA TRP A 124 12.86 -9.10 10.09
C TRP A 124 14.19 -8.49 10.56
N LYS A 125 14.21 -7.82 11.73
CA LYS A 125 15.45 -7.25 12.29
C LYS A 125 16.52 -8.32 12.50
N ARG A 126 16.14 -9.48 13.03
CA ARG A 126 17.04 -10.62 13.24
C ARG A 126 17.61 -11.15 11.93
N ILE A 127 16.74 -11.45 10.95
CA ILE A 127 17.16 -11.99 9.65
C ILE A 127 18.05 -10.98 8.91
N ARG A 128 17.70 -9.69 8.96
CA ARG A 128 18.50 -8.62 8.34
C ARG A 128 19.87 -8.52 8.98
N THR A 129 19.96 -8.58 10.31
CA THR A 129 21.24 -8.57 11.03
C THR A 129 22.11 -9.76 10.65
N LEU A 130 21.50 -10.94 10.49
CA LEU A 130 22.20 -12.15 10.08
C LEU A 130 22.72 -12.09 8.63
N LEU A 131 21.94 -11.52 7.69
CA LEU A 131 22.30 -11.47 6.27
C LEU A 131 23.17 -10.25 5.87
N SER A 132 23.20 -9.19 6.67
CA SER A 132 23.96 -7.97 6.37
C SER A 132 25.46 -8.19 6.13
N PRO A 133 26.17 -9.06 6.89
CA PRO A 133 27.60 -9.29 6.68
C PRO A 133 27.98 -9.86 5.31
N THR A 134 27.04 -10.57 4.65
CA THR A 134 27.26 -11.21 3.34
C THR A 134 27.53 -10.19 2.23
N PHE A 135 27.02 -8.97 2.36
CA PHE A 135 27.13 -7.91 1.34
C PHE A 135 28.16 -6.84 1.68
N THR A 136 29.14 -7.16 2.53
CA THR A 136 30.24 -6.24 2.84
C THR A 136 31.21 -6.15 1.66
N THR A 137 31.88 -5.00 1.52
CA THR A 137 32.89 -4.77 0.48
C THR A 137 34.00 -5.84 0.48
N GLY A 138 34.34 -6.39 1.65
CA GLY A 138 35.30 -7.50 1.77
C GLY A 138 34.80 -8.77 1.07
N LYS A 139 33.58 -9.21 1.40
CA LYS A 139 32.97 -10.40 0.79
C LYS A 139 32.71 -10.25 -0.70
N LEU A 140 32.29 -9.07 -1.16
CA LEU A 140 32.10 -8.81 -2.59
C LEU A 140 33.42 -8.85 -3.38
N LYS A 141 34.53 -8.42 -2.78
CA LYS A 141 35.86 -8.53 -3.40
C LYS A 141 36.36 -9.98 -3.45
N GLU A 142 36.02 -10.80 -2.46
CA GLU A 142 36.34 -12.24 -2.46
C GLU A 142 35.65 -12.93 -3.65
N VAL A 143 34.34 -12.72 -3.82
CA VAL A 143 33.57 -13.30 -4.95
C VAL A 143 34.15 -12.88 -6.30
N ARG A 144 34.50 -11.60 -6.48
CA ARG A 144 35.11 -11.12 -7.73
C ARG A 144 36.43 -11.82 -8.03
N LYS A 145 37.30 -11.98 -7.03
CA LYS A 145 38.59 -12.65 -7.23
C LYS A 145 38.42 -14.09 -7.66
N GLU A 146 37.37 -14.75 -7.20
CA GLU A 146 37.06 -16.14 -7.56
C GLU A 146 36.51 -16.27 -8.99
N GLU A 147 35.93 -15.21 -9.57
CA GLU A 147 35.55 -15.14 -10.98
C GLU A 147 36.72 -14.82 -11.93
N ASP A 148 37.82 -14.24 -11.40
CA ASP A 148 39.01 -13.85 -12.17
C ASP A 148 40.04 -15.00 -12.33
N PHE A 149 39.75 -16.21 -11.83
CA PHE A 149 40.56 -17.45 -11.98
C PHE A 149 39.88 -18.46 -12.91
#